data_AF-A0A2S6XHQ3-F1
#
_entry.id   AF-A0A2S6XHQ3-F1
#
_cell.length_a   1.000
_cell.length_b   1.000
_cell.length_c   1.000
_cell.angle_alpha   90.00
_cell.angle_beta   90.00
_cell.angle_gamma   90.00
#
_symmetry.space_group_name_H-M   'P 1'
#
loop_
_entity.id
_entity.type
_entity.pdbx_description
1 polymer ?
#
loop_
_entity_poly.entity_id
_entity_poly.type
_entity_poly.pdbx_seq_one_letter_code
_entity_poly.pdbx_strand_id
1 'polypeptide(L)'
;MTPRRHPAAHHPGSAPADAVSNGTAEPSWPLTTWQGWHRFATTDPPAPPQPGDPPRSTDERLAYHSAFVTVRTPAISQLTTQVRTLMILGRHQQTTARPSLIVTGPAAAGKTTALLNVGRACHLAHLRKNPAPPGSAHGAAPVAYVLVPPGATAKTLITEFARYLGIPVTTRMTQTQITDAVCHTYTQAGVQLVLIDEIHRLNPRTTTGAQTADLLKDLTERLPATFVYAGINVTDTPLFTGTRGAQLAGRATLVDCGPLPARHPPPLPRRHHRHRKRPRPPPPPTRHPPPPRPLPPPAHRRPHRIPHPPSPPSTTAPNASPKTPSTP
;
A
#
# COMPACT_ATOMS: atom_id res chain seq x y z
N MET A 1 -53.04 -62.62 -21.26
CA MET A 1 -53.73 -62.89 -19.97
C MET A 1 -52.75 -63.62 -19.06
N THR A 2 -52.49 -63.02 -17.89
CA THR A 2 -51.71 -63.45 -16.72
C THR A 2 -52.06 -64.88 -16.23
N PRO A 3 -51.32 -65.58 -15.30
CA PRO A 3 -50.74 -64.98 -14.09
C PRO A 3 -49.49 -65.60 -13.39
N ARG A 4 -48.94 -64.77 -12.49
CA ARG A 4 -48.43 -65.00 -11.11
C ARG A 4 -47.34 -66.02 -10.81
N ARG A 5 -46.25 -65.50 -10.22
CA ARG A 5 -45.73 -65.94 -8.91
C ARG A 5 -45.27 -64.73 -8.07
N HIS A 6 -45.71 -64.68 -6.81
CA HIS A 6 -45.15 -63.86 -5.73
C HIS A 6 -43.85 -64.49 -5.20
N PRO A 7 -42.99 -63.71 -4.49
CA PRO A 7 -43.03 -63.82 -3.03
C PRO A 7 -42.76 -62.52 -2.24
N ALA A 8 -43.24 -62.58 -0.99
CA ALA A 8 -42.72 -62.08 0.29
C ALA A 8 -42.47 -60.57 0.53
N ALA A 9 -43.06 -60.13 1.64
CA ALA A 9 -43.03 -58.79 2.22
C ALA A 9 -41.80 -58.55 3.11
N HIS A 10 -41.33 -57.30 3.15
CA HIS A 10 -40.79 -56.67 4.36
C HIS A 10 -41.13 -55.18 4.36
N HIS A 11 -41.60 -54.70 5.51
CA HIS A 11 -41.99 -53.32 5.81
C HIS A 11 -40.90 -52.66 6.70
N PRO A 12 -40.95 -51.34 6.95
CA PRO A 12 -39.95 -50.38 6.50
C PRO A 12 -38.95 -49.98 7.60
N GLY A 13 -37.68 -49.80 7.20
CA GLY A 13 -36.64 -49.17 8.02
C GLY A 13 -36.55 -47.68 7.70
N SER A 14 -36.91 -46.87 8.68
CA SER A 14 -36.71 -45.42 8.81
C SER A 14 -35.45 -44.86 8.13
N ALA A 15 -35.65 -43.94 7.18
CA ALA A 15 -34.61 -43.08 6.63
C ALA A 15 -34.36 -41.88 7.58
N PRO A 16 -33.11 -41.57 7.97
CA PRO A 16 -32.82 -40.29 8.58
C PRO A 16 -32.78 -39.21 7.49
N ALA A 17 -33.54 -38.15 7.75
CA ALA A 17 -33.56 -36.94 6.96
C ALA A 17 -32.29 -36.12 7.24
N ASP A 18 -31.24 -36.34 6.45
CA ASP A 18 -30.12 -35.39 6.36
C ASP A 18 -30.27 -34.61 5.06
N ALA A 19 -31.08 -33.55 5.15
CA ALA A 19 -31.09 -32.47 4.18
C ALA A 19 -29.78 -31.71 4.30
N VAL A 20 -28.74 -32.21 3.62
CA VAL A 20 -27.53 -31.43 3.34
C VAL A 20 -27.97 -30.30 2.42
N SER A 21 -28.07 -29.11 2.99
CA SER A 21 -28.24 -27.86 2.26
C SER A 21 -27.08 -27.73 1.27
N ASN A 22 -27.30 -28.11 0.01
CA ASN A 22 -26.41 -27.82 -1.11
C ASN A 22 -26.28 -26.30 -1.22
N GLY A 23 -25.30 -25.73 -0.52
CA GLY A 23 -24.84 -24.38 -0.77
C GLY A 23 -24.45 -24.30 -2.24
N THR A 24 -25.23 -23.56 -3.02
CA THR A 24 -24.91 -23.22 -4.41
C THR A 24 -23.53 -22.58 -4.41
N ALA A 25 -22.51 -23.32 -4.83
CA ALA A 25 -21.16 -22.79 -4.99
C ALA A 25 -21.26 -21.64 -6.00
N GLU A 26 -21.09 -20.42 -5.50
CA GLU A 26 -21.04 -19.22 -6.33
C GLU A 26 -20.05 -19.43 -7.49
N PRO A 27 -20.39 -19.05 -8.73
CA PRO A 27 -19.47 -19.21 -9.83
C PRO A 27 -18.18 -18.42 -9.53
N SER A 28 -17.05 -19.14 -9.51
CA SER A 28 -15.73 -18.53 -9.33
C SER A 28 -15.16 -18.15 -10.69
N TRP A 29 -15.39 -16.90 -11.11
CA TRP A 29 -14.78 -16.37 -12.34
C TRP A 29 -13.29 -16.06 -12.15
N PRO A 30 -12.41 -16.51 -13.07
CA PRO A 30 -10.98 -16.15 -13.02
C PRO A 30 -10.74 -14.63 -13.15
N LEU A 31 -9.68 -14.11 -12.53
CA LEU A 31 -9.26 -12.70 -12.65
C LEU A 31 -8.97 -12.25 -14.09
N THR A 32 -8.70 -13.19 -14.99
CA THR A 32 -8.48 -12.96 -16.44
C THR A 32 -9.77 -12.79 -17.23
N THR A 33 -10.92 -12.68 -16.55
CA THR A 33 -12.23 -12.35 -17.13
C THR A 33 -12.73 -11.05 -16.52
N TRP A 34 -13.57 -10.31 -17.25
CA TRP A 34 -14.22 -9.10 -16.78
C TRP A 34 -15.00 -9.34 -15.48
N GLN A 35 -15.77 -10.43 -15.40
CA GLN A 35 -16.57 -10.78 -14.23
C GLN A 35 -15.69 -11.01 -12.99
N GLY A 36 -14.61 -11.79 -13.14
CA GLY A 36 -13.66 -12.05 -12.05
C GLY A 36 -12.92 -10.78 -11.62
N TRP A 37 -12.50 -9.96 -12.59
CA TRP A 37 -11.87 -8.66 -12.30
C TRP A 37 -12.83 -7.69 -11.59
N HIS A 38 -14.04 -7.52 -12.10
CA HIS A 38 -15.04 -6.62 -11.52
C HIS A 38 -15.37 -7.03 -10.08
N ARG A 39 -15.61 -8.33 -9.84
CA ARG A 39 -15.80 -8.87 -8.49
C ARG A 39 -14.60 -8.54 -7.60
N PHE A 40 -13.38 -8.83 -8.04
CA PHE A 40 -12.17 -8.51 -7.30
C PHE A 40 -12.01 -7.01 -6.99
N ALA A 41 -12.29 -6.14 -7.95
CA ALA A 41 -12.08 -4.71 -7.81
C ALA A 41 -13.10 -4.05 -6.86
N THR A 42 -14.34 -4.55 -6.84
CA THR A 42 -15.46 -4.00 -6.07
C THR A 42 -15.68 -4.68 -4.72
N THR A 43 -15.19 -5.90 -4.51
CA THR A 43 -15.29 -6.60 -3.22
C THR A 43 -14.33 -5.98 -2.21
N ASP A 44 -14.83 -5.39 -1.13
CA ASP A 44 -13.99 -4.80 -0.10
C ASP A 44 -12.97 -5.81 0.47
N PRO A 45 -11.70 -5.42 0.64
CA PRO A 45 -10.72 -6.31 1.23
C PRO A 45 -11.12 -6.60 2.67
N PRO A 46 -10.88 -7.81 3.17
CA PRO A 46 -11.20 -8.13 4.55
C PRO A 46 -10.41 -7.21 5.49
N ALA A 47 -11.13 -6.49 6.36
CA ALA A 47 -10.54 -5.58 7.33
C ALA A 47 -10.24 -6.32 8.64
N PRO A 48 -9.21 -5.91 9.41
CA PRO A 48 -9.06 -6.37 10.79
C PRO A 48 -10.22 -5.84 11.66
N PRO A 49 -10.54 -6.50 12.79
CA PRO A 49 -11.53 -5.98 13.74
C PRO A 49 -11.08 -4.63 14.31
N GLN A 50 -12.02 -3.74 14.59
CA GLN A 50 -11.77 -2.46 15.25
C GLN A 50 -11.55 -2.66 16.76
N PRO A 51 -10.88 -1.71 17.44
CA PRO A 51 -10.78 -1.74 18.90
C PRO A 51 -12.17 -1.77 19.56
N GLY A 52 -12.44 -2.81 20.35
CA GLY A 52 -13.73 -3.00 21.04
C GLY A 52 -14.66 -4.01 20.37
N ASP A 53 -14.36 -4.46 19.15
CA ASP A 53 -15.11 -5.53 18.49
C ASP A 53 -14.92 -6.87 19.24
N PRO A 54 -15.93 -7.75 19.25
CA PRO A 54 -15.79 -9.09 19.83
C PRO A 54 -14.68 -9.89 19.12
N PRO A 55 -14.00 -10.81 19.83
CA PRO A 55 -13.00 -11.67 19.21
C PRO A 55 -13.59 -12.51 18.08
N ARG A 56 -12.93 -12.50 16.92
CA ARG A 56 -13.26 -13.41 15.81
C ARG A 56 -13.06 -14.86 16.21
N SER A 57 -13.93 -15.72 15.72
CA SER A 57 -13.76 -17.18 15.77
C SER A 57 -12.46 -17.61 15.08
N THR A 58 -12.01 -18.84 15.36
CA THR A 58 -10.83 -19.42 14.70
C THR A 58 -10.99 -19.46 13.18
N ASP A 59 -12.17 -19.79 12.68
CA ASP A 59 -12.45 -19.89 11.25
C ASP A 59 -12.43 -18.52 10.56
N GLU A 60 -13.01 -17.48 11.18
CA GLU A 60 -12.94 -16.12 10.66
C GLU A 60 -11.52 -15.57 10.65
N ARG A 61 -10.72 -15.91 11.67
CA ARG A 61 -9.29 -15.56 11.71
C ARG A 61 -8.53 -16.30 10.62
N LEU A 62 -8.80 -17.59 10.42
CA LEU A 62 -8.16 -18.39 9.39
C LEU A 62 -8.49 -17.85 8.00
N ALA A 63 -9.77 -17.52 7.74
CA ALA A 63 -10.21 -16.88 6.51
C ALA A 63 -9.54 -15.51 6.27
N TYR A 64 -9.42 -14.68 7.31
CA TYR A 64 -8.72 -13.41 7.21
C TYR A 64 -7.22 -13.57 6.88
N HIS A 65 -6.54 -14.50 7.57
CA HIS A 65 -5.11 -14.74 7.37
C HIS A 65 -4.79 -15.47 6.05
N SER A 66 -5.71 -16.31 5.56
CA SER A 66 -5.57 -17.00 4.27
C SER A 66 -5.93 -16.13 3.07
N ALA A 67 -6.62 -15.01 3.27
CA ALA A 67 -6.95 -14.05 2.20
C ALA A 67 -5.74 -13.22 1.71
N PHE A 68 -4.52 -13.44 2.25
CA PHE A 68 -3.27 -12.76 1.88
C PHE A 68 -3.45 -11.25 1.65
N VAL A 69 -3.92 -10.54 2.69
CA VAL A 69 -4.18 -9.09 2.66
C VAL A 69 -2.97 -8.35 2.09
N THR A 70 -3.18 -7.62 1.00
CA THR A 70 -2.11 -6.88 0.32
C THR A 70 -1.59 -5.76 1.20
N VAL A 71 -0.33 -5.87 1.65
CA VAL A 71 0.35 -4.79 2.36
C VAL A 71 0.79 -3.73 1.36
N ARG A 72 0.50 -2.45 1.64
CA ARG A 72 0.99 -1.35 0.80
C ARG A 72 2.51 -1.23 0.96
N THR A 73 3.22 -1.41 -0.14
CA THR A 73 4.68 -1.24 -0.21
C THR A 73 5.02 0.09 -0.89
N PRO A 74 6.22 0.65 -0.70
CA PRO A 74 6.66 1.82 -1.47
C PRO A 74 6.56 1.63 -2.98
N ALA A 75 6.91 0.43 -3.48
CA ALA A 75 6.79 0.08 -4.90
C ALA A 75 5.33 0.15 -5.41
N ILE A 76 4.35 -0.35 -4.64
CA ILE A 76 2.92 -0.24 -4.97
C ILE A 76 2.47 1.23 -5.03
N SER A 77 2.92 2.05 -4.08
CA SER A 77 2.58 3.48 -4.04
C SER A 77 3.18 4.23 -5.23
N GLN A 78 4.45 4.00 -5.55
CA GLN A 78 5.11 4.57 -6.72
C GLN A 78 4.42 4.14 -8.01
N LEU A 79 4.14 2.84 -8.15
CA LEU A 79 3.43 2.28 -9.30
C LEU A 79 2.06 2.94 -9.49
N THR A 80 1.29 3.12 -8.40
CA THR A 80 -0.03 3.75 -8.45
C THR A 80 0.05 5.19 -8.95
N THR A 81 1.01 5.96 -8.43
CA THR A 81 1.21 7.36 -8.85
C THR A 81 1.61 7.43 -10.31
N GLN A 82 2.59 6.63 -10.74
CA GLN A 82 3.07 6.66 -12.13
C GLN A 82 1.99 6.23 -13.12
N VAL A 83 1.27 5.13 -12.87
CA VAL A 83 0.18 4.69 -13.75
C VAL A 83 -0.89 5.77 -13.87
N ARG A 84 -1.29 6.41 -12.77
CA ARG A 84 -2.27 7.51 -12.82
C ARG A 84 -1.76 8.70 -13.64
N THR A 85 -0.50 9.10 -13.45
CA THR A 85 0.13 10.16 -14.24
C THR A 85 0.12 9.82 -15.73
N LEU A 86 0.54 8.61 -16.11
CA LEU A 86 0.55 8.16 -17.51
C LEU A 86 -0.87 8.10 -18.10
N MET A 87 -1.85 7.64 -17.33
CA MET A 87 -3.26 7.65 -17.75
C MET A 87 -3.80 9.06 -17.96
N ILE A 88 -3.37 10.04 -17.16
CA ILE A 88 -3.76 11.44 -17.33
C ILE A 88 -3.08 12.03 -18.57
N LEU A 89 -1.78 11.84 -18.73
CA LEU A 89 -1.01 12.32 -19.88
C LEU A 89 -1.54 11.70 -21.19
N GLY A 90 -1.82 10.40 -21.19
CA GLY A 90 -2.30 9.68 -22.35
C GLY A 90 -3.71 10.09 -22.81
N ARG A 91 -4.54 10.72 -21.96
CA ARG A 91 -5.89 11.19 -22.36
C ARG A 91 -5.85 12.24 -23.47
N HIS A 92 -4.79 13.02 -23.53
CA HIS A 92 -4.66 14.12 -24.50
C HIS A 92 -3.87 13.73 -25.75
N GLN A 93 -3.38 12.48 -25.81
CA GLN A 93 -2.68 11.96 -26.99
C GLN A 93 -3.67 11.20 -27.87
N GLN A 94 -4.01 11.83 -28.99
CA GLN A 94 -4.95 11.30 -29.97
C GLN A 94 -4.24 10.74 -31.21
N THR A 95 -3.02 11.23 -31.51
CA THR A 95 -2.27 10.91 -32.74
C THR A 95 -1.18 9.85 -32.52
N THR A 96 -0.71 9.69 -31.29
CA THR A 96 0.38 8.77 -30.94
C THR A 96 -0.05 7.80 -29.87
N ALA A 97 0.54 6.61 -29.86
CA ALA A 97 0.35 5.65 -28.78
C ALA A 97 0.62 6.27 -27.41
N ARG A 98 -0.19 5.90 -26.42
CA ARG A 98 -0.10 6.44 -25.05
C ARG A 98 1.16 5.92 -24.34
N PRO A 99 1.78 6.70 -23.43
CA PRO A 99 2.86 6.27 -22.58
C PRO A 99 2.53 4.96 -21.89
N SER A 100 3.52 4.09 -21.81
CA SER A 100 3.41 2.79 -21.16
C SER A 100 4.31 2.70 -19.94
N LEU A 101 4.15 1.63 -19.17
CA LEU A 101 4.95 1.37 -17.98
C LEU A 101 5.45 -0.06 -17.99
N ILE A 102 6.71 -0.27 -17.63
CA ILE A 102 7.29 -1.60 -17.41
C ILE A 102 7.53 -1.76 -15.91
N VAL A 103 7.04 -2.87 -15.37
CA VAL A 103 7.26 -3.31 -13.99
C VAL A 103 8.14 -4.56 -14.01
N THR A 104 9.39 -4.41 -13.59
CA THR A 104 10.38 -5.50 -13.56
C THR A 104 10.75 -5.86 -12.13
N GLY A 105 11.34 -7.04 -11.94
CA GLY A 105 11.81 -7.52 -10.63
C GLY A 105 11.87 -9.06 -10.57
N PRO A 106 12.55 -9.64 -9.57
CA PRO A 106 12.68 -11.09 -9.44
C PRO A 106 11.33 -11.79 -9.20
N ALA A 107 11.31 -13.12 -9.33
CA ALA A 107 10.16 -13.94 -8.93
C ALA A 107 9.78 -13.63 -7.46
N ALA A 108 8.47 -13.67 -7.15
CA ALA A 108 7.94 -13.35 -5.83
C ALA A 108 8.17 -11.91 -5.31
N ALA A 109 8.63 -10.96 -6.14
CA ALA A 109 8.76 -9.54 -5.75
C ALA A 109 7.42 -8.78 -5.58
N GLY A 110 6.27 -9.46 -5.65
CA GLY A 110 4.96 -8.84 -5.51
C GLY A 110 4.49 -8.03 -6.73
N LYS A 111 5.05 -8.25 -7.93
CA LYS A 111 4.67 -7.56 -9.17
C LYS A 111 3.19 -7.71 -9.51
N THR A 112 2.69 -8.95 -9.56
CA THR A 112 1.27 -9.25 -9.79
C THR A 112 0.40 -8.57 -8.74
N THR A 113 0.76 -8.68 -7.47
CA THR A 113 0.06 -8.01 -6.36
C THR A 113 0.01 -6.48 -6.56
N ALA A 114 1.11 -5.89 -7.01
CA ALA A 114 1.19 -4.46 -7.29
C ALA A 114 0.31 -4.06 -8.48
N LEU A 115 0.33 -4.82 -9.57
CA LEU A 115 -0.54 -4.64 -10.73
C LEU A 115 -2.02 -4.69 -10.35
N LEU A 116 -2.42 -5.74 -9.62
CA LEU A 116 -3.81 -5.91 -9.17
C LEU A 116 -4.27 -4.75 -8.29
N ASN A 117 -3.44 -4.31 -7.34
CA ASN A 117 -3.76 -3.21 -6.46
C ASN A 117 -3.91 -1.88 -7.22
N VAL A 118 -3.00 -1.59 -8.15
CA VAL A 118 -3.04 -0.38 -8.98
C VAL A 118 -4.23 -0.39 -9.91
N GLY A 119 -4.48 -1.51 -10.58
CA GLY A 119 -5.65 -1.67 -11.44
C GLY A 119 -6.95 -1.51 -10.66
N ARG A 120 -7.08 -2.12 -9.48
CA ARG A 120 -8.23 -1.91 -8.59
C ARG A 120 -8.41 -0.44 -8.23
N ALA A 121 -7.33 0.24 -7.86
CA ALA A 121 -7.37 1.65 -7.48
C ALA A 121 -7.77 2.58 -8.66
N CYS A 122 -7.37 2.24 -9.89
CA CYS A 122 -7.78 2.94 -11.11
C CYS A 122 -9.24 2.63 -11.48
N HIS A 123 -9.66 1.38 -11.37
CA HIS A 123 -11.03 0.94 -11.62
C HIS A 123 -12.03 1.66 -10.71
N LEU A 124 -11.80 1.63 -9.39
CA LEU A 124 -12.67 2.33 -8.42
C LEU A 124 -12.64 3.86 -8.62
N ALA A 125 -11.49 4.42 -9.00
CA ALA A 125 -11.43 5.85 -9.32
C ALA A 125 -12.24 6.20 -10.57
N HIS A 126 -12.31 5.31 -11.56
CA HIS A 126 -13.14 5.50 -12.74
C HIS A 126 -14.63 5.43 -12.37
N LEU A 127 -15.06 4.40 -11.64
CA LEU A 127 -16.47 4.26 -11.24
C LEU A 127 -16.98 5.45 -10.41
N ARG A 128 -16.13 6.01 -9.53
CA ARG A 128 -16.47 7.23 -8.77
C ARG A 128 -16.64 8.47 -9.64
N LYS A 129 -15.88 8.57 -10.73
CA LYS A 129 -15.93 9.72 -11.65
C LYS A 129 -17.04 9.59 -12.68
N ASN A 130 -17.38 8.36 -13.05
CA ASN A 130 -18.37 8.02 -14.05
C ASN A 130 -19.39 7.05 -13.44
N PRO A 131 -20.26 7.52 -12.52
CA PRO A 131 -21.29 6.67 -11.94
C PRO A 131 -22.21 6.17 -13.06
N ALA A 132 -22.54 4.87 -13.03
CA ALA A 132 -23.45 4.29 -14.01
C ALA A 132 -24.84 4.93 -13.87
N PRO A 133 -25.52 5.25 -15.00
CA PRO A 133 -26.90 5.68 -14.96
C PRO A 133 -27.78 4.65 -14.24
N PRO A 134 -28.83 5.09 -13.51
CA PRO A 134 -29.81 4.18 -12.92
C PRO A 134 -30.37 3.23 -13.98
N GLY A 135 -30.36 1.91 -13.71
CA GLY A 135 -30.86 0.89 -14.64
C GLY A 135 -29.87 0.43 -15.72
N SER A 136 -28.61 0.89 -15.70
CA SER A 136 -27.57 0.32 -16.56
C SER A 136 -27.29 -1.14 -16.19
N ALA A 137 -27.55 -2.06 -17.12
CA ALA A 137 -27.19 -3.47 -17.00
C ALA A 137 -25.69 -3.73 -17.25
N HIS A 138 -24.97 -2.74 -17.79
CA HIS A 138 -23.58 -2.90 -18.22
C HIS A 138 -22.64 -2.02 -17.39
N GLY A 139 -21.82 -2.66 -16.56
CA GLY A 139 -20.73 -1.99 -15.86
C GLY A 139 -19.63 -1.57 -16.84
N ALA A 140 -19.11 -0.34 -16.69
CA ALA A 140 -17.96 0.12 -17.46
C ALA A 140 -16.74 -0.75 -17.12
N ALA A 141 -15.94 -1.13 -18.13
CA ALA A 141 -14.75 -1.96 -17.97
C ALA A 141 -13.46 -1.14 -18.15
N PRO A 142 -13.09 -0.25 -17.21
CA PRO A 142 -12.00 0.70 -17.41
C PRO A 142 -10.60 0.07 -17.38
N VAL A 143 -10.48 -1.16 -16.89
CA VAL A 143 -9.21 -1.87 -16.72
C VAL A 143 -9.36 -3.27 -17.29
N ALA A 144 -8.37 -3.73 -18.06
CA ALA A 144 -8.24 -5.12 -18.49
C ALA A 144 -7.00 -5.77 -17.88
N TYR A 145 -7.13 -6.99 -17.37
CA TYR A 145 -6.01 -7.79 -16.85
C TYR A 145 -5.82 -9.02 -17.72
N VAL A 146 -4.63 -9.13 -18.32
CA VAL A 146 -4.25 -10.20 -19.24
C VAL A 146 -3.03 -10.91 -18.68
N LEU A 147 -3.14 -12.22 -18.47
CA LEU A 147 -2.03 -13.08 -18.09
C LEU A 147 -1.46 -13.74 -19.33
N VAL A 148 -0.15 -13.55 -19.60
CA VAL A 148 0.48 -14.15 -20.78
C VAL A 148 0.63 -15.67 -20.60
N PRO A 149 0.11 -16.49 -21.53
CA PRO A 149 0.30 -17.94 -21.51
C PRO A 149 1.77 -18.32 -21.77
N PRO A 150 2.26 -19.45 -21.24
CA PRO A 150 3.57 -19.97 -21.60
C PRO A 150 3.70 -20.18 -23.10
N GLY A 151 4.78 -19.67 -23.72
CA GLY A 151 5.03 -19.84 -25.15
C GLY A 151 3.99 -19.18 -26.06
N ALA A 152 3.31 -18.13 -25.57
CA ALA A 152 2.23 -17.49 -26.31
C ALA A 152 2.66 -16.97 -27.70
N THR A 153 1.95 -17.44 -28.72
CA THR A 153 1.96 -16.84 -30.06
C THR A 153 1.13 -15.55 -30.06
N ALA A 154 1.26 -14.72 -31.09
CA ALA A 154 0.42 -13.54 -31.27
C ALA A 154 -1.09 -13.90 -31.28
N LYS A 155 -1.49 -14.97 -31.97
CA LYS A 155 -2.87 -15.47 -31.97
C LYS A 155 -3.33 -15.92 -30.58
N THR A 156 -2.48 -16.63 -29.84
CA THR A 156 -2.78 -17.06 -28.47
C THR A 156 -2.95 -15.84 -27.56
N LEU A 157 -2.04 -14.87 -27.65
CA LEU A 157 -2.09 -13.65 -26.83
C LEU A 157 -3.37 -12.85 -27.10
N ILE A 158 -3.72 -12.56 -28.35
CA ILE A 158 -4.95 -11.80 -28.64
C ILE A 158 -6.22 -12.56 -28.23
N THR A 159 -6.18 -13.89 -28.20
CA THR A 159 -7.28 -14.71 -27.67
C THR A 159 -7.46 -14.50 -26.15
N GLU A 160 -6.40 -14.21 -25.40
CA GLU A 160 -6.51 -13.84 -23.98
C GLU A 160 -7.22 -12.48 -23.79
N PHE A 161 -6.92 -11.51 -24.66
CA PHE A 161 -7.64 -10.23 -24.68
C PHE A 161 -9.12 -10.43 -25.01
N ALA A 162 -9.41 -11.26 -26.02
CA ALA A 162 -10.79 -11.60 -26.38
C ALA A 162 -11.53 -12.25 -25.21
N ARG A 163 -10.89 -13.19 -24.50
CA ARG A 163 -11.48 -13.86 -23.34
C ARG A 163 -11.80 -12.90 -22.21
N TYR A 164 -10.99 -11.86 -22.00
CA TYR A 164 -11.21 -10.90 -20.93
C TYR A 164 -12.60 -10.27 -20.98
N LEU A 165 -13.03 -9.79 -22.15
CA LEU A 165 -14.38 -9.22 -22.35
C LEU A 165 -15.42 -10.23 -22.85
N GLY A 166 -15.08 -11.53 -22.89
CA GLY A 166 -15.98 -12.57 -23.37
C GLY A 166 -16.29 -12.50 -24.87
N ILE A 167 -15.37 -11.98 -25.69
CA ILE A 167 -15.52 -11.92 -27.15
C ILE A 167 -15.49 -13.36 -27.69
N PRO A 168 -16.52 -13.82 -28.43
CA PRO A 168 -16.53 -15.15 -29.01
C PRO A 168 -15.41 -15.33 -30.04
N VAL A 169 -14.54 -16.31 -29.82
CA VAL A 169 -13.47 -16.67 -30.76
C VAL A 169 -13.66 -18.11 -31.22
N THR A 170 -13.72 -18.32 -32.52
CA THR A 170 -13.76 -19.66 -33.12
C THR A 170 -12.40 -20.06 -33.65
N THR A 171 -12.16 -21.37 -33.80
CA THR A 171 -10.89 -21.91 -34.32
C THR A 171 -10.52 -21.38 -35.71
N ARG A 172 -11.52 -21.04 -36.53
CA ARG A 172 -11.36 -20.55 -37.91
C ARG A 172 -10.99 -19.07 -37.99
N MET A 173 -11.17 -18.29 -36.93
CA MET A 173 -10.85 -16.86 -36.96
C MET A 173 -9.34 -16.64 -37.11
N THR A 174 -8.98 -15.69 -37.98
CA THR A 174 -7.59 -15.26 -38.14
C THR A 174 -7.17 -14.36 -36.98
N GLN A 175 -5.86 -14.18 -36.77
CA GLN A 175 -5.34 -13.24 -35.78
C GLN A 175 -5.90 -11.84 -35.98
N THR A 176 -5.90 -11.34 -37.23
CA THR A 176 -6.42 -10.01 -37.59
C THR A 176 -7.89 -9.84 -37.22
N GLN A 177 -8.73 -10.83 -37.52
CA GLN A 177 -10.15 -10.79 -37.15
C GLN A 177 -10.37 -10.71 -35.64
N ILE A 178 -9.56 -11.44 -34.86
CA ILE A 178 -9.63 -11.38 -33.40
C ILE A 178 -9.12 -10.02 -32.90
N THR A 179 -8.03 -9.50 -33.46
CA THR A 179 -7.50 -8.17 -33.11
C THR A 179 -8.53 -7.07 -33.38
N ASP A 180 -9.19 -7.10 -34.53
CA ASP A 180 -10.21 -6.11 -34.88
C ASP A 180 -11.40 -6.14 -33.91
N ALA A 181 -11.87 -7.34 -33.57
CA ALA A 181 -12.93 -7.54 -32.58
C ALA A 181 -12.52 -7.04 -31.18
N VAL A 182 -11.28 -7.32 -30.76
CA VAL A 182 -10.71 -6.82 -29.50
C VAL A 182 -10.64 -5.29 -29.51
N CYS A 183 -10.06 -4.68 -30.54
CA CYS A 183 -9.94 -3.22 -30.66
C CYS A 183 -11.30 -2.53 -30.60
N HIS A 184 -12.28 -3.05 -31.35
CA HIS A 184 -13.64 -2.53 -31.34
C HIS A 184 -14.27 -2.64 -29.94
N THR A 185 -14.27 -3.84 -29.36
CA THR A 185 -14.98 -4.11 -28.10
C THR A 185 -14.33 -3.40 -26.92
N TYR A 186 -13.00 -3.35 -26.84
CA TYR A 186 -12.28 -2.63 -25.77
C TYR A 186 -12.54 -1.12 -25.83
N THR A 187 -12.62 -0.56 -27.04
CA THR A 187 -12.94 0.85 -27.23
C THR A 187 -14.38 1.15 -26.81
N GLN A 188 -15.34 0.33 -27.22
CA GLN A 188 -16.75 0.46 -26.82
C GLN A 188 -16.95 0.27 -25.31
N ALA A 189 -16.23 -0.67 -24.70
CA ALA A 189 -16.27 -0.92 -23.26
C ALA A 189 -15.58 0.15 -22.42
N GLY A 190 -14.89 1.10 -23.05
CA GLY A 190 -14.20 2.20 -22.38
C GLY A 190 -12.97 1.75 -21.60
N VAL A 191 -12.25 0.73 -22.08
CA VAL A 191 -10.99 0.28 -21.46
C VAL A 191 -9.95 1.39 -21.57
N GLN A 192 -9.41 1.82 -20.43
CA GLN A 192 -8.44 2.92 -20.33
C GLN A 192 -7.06 2.45 -19.83
N LEU A 193 -6.99 1.26 -19.25
CA LEU A 193 -5.78 0.65 -18.70
C LEU A 193 -5.73 -0.83 -19.06
N VAL A 194 -4.63 -1.29 -19.64
CA VAL A 194 -4.37 -2.70 -19.91
C VAL A 194 -3.17 -3.14 -19.09
N LEU A 195 -3.36 -4.14 -18.23
CA LEU A 195 -2.33 -4.75 -17.41
C LEU A 195 -1.96 -6.10 -18.03
N ILE A 196 -0.72 -6.23 -18.50
CA ILE A 196 -0.19 -7.47 -19.07
C ILE A 196 0.82 -8.06 -18.11
N ASP A 197 0.47 -9.20 -17.53
CA ASP A 197 1.28 -9.91 -16.54
C ASP A 197 2.09 -11.04 -17.18
N GLU A 198 3.22 -11.36 -16.58
CA GLU A 198 4.14 -12.41 -17.03
C GLU A 198 4.65 -12.23 -18.48
N ILE A 199 4.91 -10.98 -18.90
CA ILE A 199 5.34 -10.65 -20.28
C ILE A 199 6.63 -11.37 -20.71
N HIS A 200 7.46 -11.75 -19.74
CA HIS A 200 8.69 -12.51 -19.95
C HIS A 200 8.45 -13.94 -20.46
N ARG A 201 7.20 -14.43 -20.46
CA ARG A 201 6.81 -15.71 -21.07
C ARG A 201 6.77 -15.66 -22.60
N LEU A 202 6.81 -14.47 -23.18
CA LEU A 202 7.05 -14.29 -24.60
C LEU A 202 8.51 -14.64 -24.91
N ASN A 203 8.75 -15.41 -25.97
CA ASN A 203 10.10 -15.69 -26.46
C ASN A 203 10.41 -14.87 -27.72
N PRO A 204 10.84 -13.60 -27.57
CA PRO A 204 11.07 -12.69 -28.70
C PRO A 204 12.28 -13.08 -29.57
N ARG A 205 13.08 -14.09 -29.18
CA ARG A 205 14.18 -14.63 -30.00
C ARG A 205 13.72 -15.56 -31.12
N THR A 206 12.42 -15.84 -31.18
CA THR A 206 11.79 -16.66 -32.22
C THR A 206 10.97 -15.78 -33.16
N THR A 207 10.74 -16.23 -34.39
CA THR A 207 9.82 -15.56 -35.33
C THR A 207 8.45 -15.33 -34.70
N THR A 208 7.95 -16.31 -33.94
CA THR A 208 6.71 -16.23 -33.17
C THR A 208 6.72 -15.07 -32.16
N GLY A 209 7.81 -14.88 -31.44
CA GLY A 209 7.91 -13.79 -30.47
C GLY A 209 8.04 -12.41 -31.11
N ALA A 210 8.68 -12.30 -32.27
CA ALA A 210 8.69 -11.06 -33.05
C ALA A 210 7.27 -10.66 -33.50
N GLN A 211 6.48 -11.62 -33.99
CA GLN A 211 5.07 -11.38 -34.35
C GLN A 211 4.23 -10.95 -33.14
N THR A 212 4.51 -11.50 -31.94
CA THR A 212 3.83 -11.08 -30.72
C THR A 212 4.21 -9.65 -30.30
N ALA A 213 5.48 -9.25 -30.49
CA ALA A 213 5.91 -7.88 -30.26
C ALA A 213 5.20 -6.88 -31.20
N ASP A 214 5.09 -7.23 -32.48
CA ASP A 214 4.38 -6.43 -33.48
C ASP A 214 2.89 -6.30 -33.14
N LEU A 215 2.26 -7.39 -32.66
CA LEU A 215 0.88 -7.35 -32.15
C LEU A 215 0.72 -6.40 -30.96
N LEU A 216 1.62 -6.45 -29.98
CA LEU A 216 1.56 -5.56 -28.81
C LEU A 216 1.70 -4.09 -29.20
N LYS A 217 2.58 -3.81 -30.18
CA LYS A 217 2.69 -2.48 -30.76
C LYS A 217 1.39 -2.06 -31.44
N ASP A 218 0.82 -2.89 -32.31
CA ASP A 218 -0.45 -2.62 -33.01
C ASP A 218 -1.58 -2.32 -32.01
N LEU A 219 -1.71 -3.14 -30.95
CA LEU A 219 -2.67 -2.92 -29.88
C LEU A 219 -2.44 -1.59 -29.15
N THR A 220 -1.20 -1.23 -28.87
CA THR A 220 -0.84 0.03 -28.18
C THR A 220 -1.12 1.26 -29.03
N GLU A 221 -1.07 1.13 -30.36
CA GLU A 221 -1.40 2.20 -31.32
C GLU A 221 -2.90 2.32 -31.56
N ARG A 222 -3.63 1.20 -31.56
CA ARG A 222 -5.07 1.15 -31.89
C ARG A 222 -5.99 1.31 -30.68
N LEU A 223 -5.55 0.95 -29.49
CA LEU A 223 -6.36 1.05 -28.27
C LEU A 223 -6.14 2.38 -27.56
N PRO A 224 -7.21 3.10 -27.20
CA PRO A 224 -7.13 4.29 -26.37
C PRO A 224 -6.92 3.92 -24.88
N ALA A 225 -5.84 3.20 -24.59
CA ALA A 225 -5.51 2.70 -23.25
C ALA A 225 -4.02 2.87 -22.91
N THR A 226 -3.72 3.06 -21.64
CA THR A 226 -2.35 2.97 -21.11
C THR A 226 -2.00 1.51 -20.88
N PHE A 227 -0.81 1.08 -21.31
CA PHE A 227 -0.35 -0.30 -21.14
C PHE A 227 0.67 -0.39 -20.00
N VAL A 228 0.52 -1.41 -19.14
CA VAL A 228 1.48 -1.76 -18.09
C VAL A 228 1.94 -3.19 -18.32
N TYR A 229 3.24 -3.38 -18.48
CA TYR A 229 3.87 -4.68 -18.74
C TYR A 229 4.62 -5.15 -17.50
N ALA A 230 4.25 -6.30 -16.93
CA ALA A 230 4.95 -6.88 -15.79
C ALA A 230 5.68 -8.17 -16.16
N GLY A 231 6.92 -8.32 -15.68
CA GLY A 231 7.67 -9.55 -15.90
C GLY A 231 9.01 -9.56 -15.17
N ILE A 232 9.79 -10.61 -15.43
CA ILE A 232 11.13 -10.77 -14.88
C ILE A 232 12.14 -10.25 -15.91
N ASN A 233 13.09 -9.42 -15.48
CA ASN A 233 14.18 -8.85 -16.29
C ASN A 233 13.71 -8.32 -17.65
N VAL A 234 12.58 -7.60 -17.64
CA VAL A 234 11.88 -7.17 -18.86
C VAL A 234 12.75 -6.28 -19.73
N THR A 235 13.61 -5.47 -19.12
CA THR A 235 14.57 -4.59 -19.80
C THR A 235 15.62 -5.34 -20.62
N ASP A 236 15.91 -6.59 -20.27
CA ASP A 236 16.91 -7.41 -20.95
C ASP A 236 16.27 -8.32 -22.01
N THR A 237 14.93 -8.29 -22.12
CA THR A 237 14.22 -9.09 -23.12
C THR A 237 14.25 -8.40 -24.48
N PRO A 238 14.46 -9.16 -25.59
CA PRO A 238 14.37 -8.64 -26.96
C PRO A 238 13.01 -8.06 -27.34
N LEU A 239 12.00 -8.18 -26.47
CA LEU A 239 10.71 -7.53 -26.63
C LEU A 239 10.80 -6.01 -26.46
N PHE A 240 11.76 -5.53 -25.67
CA PHE A 240 11.99 -4.12 -25.37
C PHE A 240 13.41 -3.64 -25.73
N THR A 241 14.21 -4.49 -26.40
CA THR A 241 15.54 -4.14 -26.91
C THR A 241 15.62 -4.35 -28.43
N GLY A 242 16.61 -3.74 -29.09
CA GLY A 242 16.74 -3.75 -30.56
C GLY A 242 15.80 -2.77 -31.28
N THR A 243 15.86 -2.72 -32.62
CA THR A 243 15.17 -1.70 -33.44
C THR A 243 13.64 -1.75 -33.32
N ARG A 244 13.06 -2.96 -33.17
CA ARG A 244 11.62 -3.16 -32.99
C ARG A 244 11.17 -2.91 -31.54
N GLY A 245 11.93 -3.37 -30.56
CA GLY A 245 11.65 -3.15 -29.13
C GLY A 245 11.83 -1.70 -28.68
N ALA A 246 12.71 -0.92 -29.34
CA ALA A 246 12.95 0.49 -29.04
C ALA A 246 11.69 1.36 -29.16
N GLN A 247 10.74 1.00 -30.01
CA GLN A 247 9.47 1.74 -30.15
C GLN A 247 8.55 1.56 -28.93
N LEU A 248 8.56 0.37 -28.33
CA LEU A 248 7.85 0.08 -27.09
C LEU A 248 8.59 0.65 -25.87
N ALA A 249 9.92 0.45 -25.82
CA ALA A 249 10.76 0.87 -24.69
C ALA A 249 10.97 2.38 -24.60
N GLY A 250 11.14 3.08 -25.73
CA GLY A 250 11.35 4.53 -25.75
C GLY A 250 10.18 5.35 -25.21
N ARG A 251 9.02 4.72 -25.01
CA ARG A 251 7.80 5.32 -24.46
C ARG A 251 7.40 4.74 -23.11
N ALA A 252 8.19 3.81 -22.58
CA ALA A 252 7.92 3.14 -21.32
C ALA A 252 8.69 3.83 -20.18
N THR A 253 7.99 4.15 -19.10
CA THR A 253 8.66 4.39 -17.81
C THR A 253 8.99 3.03 -17.17
N LEU A 254 10.07 2.95 -16.39
CA LEU A 254 10.46 1.71 -15.69
C LEU A 254 10.23 1.84 -14.18
N VAL A 255 9.65 0.81 -13.58
CA VAL A 255 9.56 0.61 -12.13
C VAL A 255 10.17 -0.74 -11.77
N ASP A 256 11.11 -0.72 -10.84
CA ASP A 256 11.70 -1.93 -10.27
C ASP A 256 10.97 -2.31 -8.97
N CYS A 257 10.47 -3.53 -8.91
CA CYS A 257 9.98 -4.17 -7.72
C CYS A 257 11.08 -5.03 -7.12
N GLY A 258 11.79 -4.48 -6.14
CA GLY A 258 12.77 -5.24 -5.35
C GLY A 258 12.10 -6.25 -4.40
N PRO A 259 12.87 -7.26 -3.93
CA PRO A 259 12.40 -8.18 -2.89
C PRO A 259 11.94 -7.40 -1.66
N LEU A 260 10.84 -7.84 -1.04
CA LEU A 260 10.50 -7.33 0.28
C LEU A 260 11.57 -7.80 1.26
N PRO A 261 12.30 -6.88 1.91
CA PRO A 261 13.28 -7.31 2.89
C PRO A 261 12.52 -8.03 4.00
N ALA A 262 12.90 -9.28 4.27
CA ALA A 262 12.55 -9.96 5.51
C ALA A 262 13.26 -9.22 6.65
N ARG A 263 12.79 -8.02 6.98
CA ARG A 263 13.20 -7.36 8.21
C ARG A 263 12.56 -8.16 9.31
N HIS A 264 13.30 -9.15 9.84
CA HIS A 264 13.36 -9.21 11.29
C HIS A 264 13.76 -7.80 11.70
N PRO A 265 12.91 -7.05 12.42
CA PRO A 265 13.43 -5.91 13.14
C PRO A 265 14.64 -6.46 13.90
N PRO A 266 15.82 -5.80 13.88
CA PRO A 266 16.79 -6.10 14.93
C PRO A 266 15.98 -6.04 16.23
N PRO A 267 16.10 -7.03 17.13
CA PRO A 267 15.34 -7.01 18.37
C PRO A 267 15.52 -5.61 18.91
N LEU A 268 14.40 -4.86 19.00
CA LEU A 268 14.40 -3.53 19.62
C LEU A 268 15.26 -3.73 20.86
N PRO A 269 16.37 -3.00 21.04
CA PRO A 269 17.27 -3.25 22.14
C PRO A 269 16.35 -3.30 23.34
N ARG A 270 16.26 -4.49 23.97
CA ARG A 270 15.33 -4.71 25.07
C ARG A 270 15.57 -3.49 25.91
N ARG A 271 14.57 -2.60 25.99
CA ARG A 271 14.61 -1.55 26.99
C ARG A 271 14.57 -2.40 28.23
N HIS A 272 15.75 -2.72 28.76
CA HIS A 272 15.91 -2.97 30.15
C HIS A 272 15.11 -1.81 30.71
N HIS A 273 13.95 -2.13 31.27
CA HIS A 273 13.49 -1.42 32.42
C HIS A 273 14.67 -1.56 33.39
N ARG A 274 15.71 -0.72 33.19
CA ARG A 274 16.39 -0.09 34.30
C ARG A 274 15.20 0.42 35.06
N HIS A 275 14.88 -0.30 36.14
CA HIS A 275 14.11 0.25 37.23
C HIS A 275 14.50 1.71 37.25
N ARG A 276 13.58 2.60 36.85
CA ARG A 276 13.69 3.99 37.22
C ARG A 276 13.76 3.88 38.72
N LYS A 277 14.99 3.90 39.28
CA LYS A 277 15.18 4.18 40.68
C LYS A 277 14.34 5.42 40.87
N ARG A 278 13.29 5.29 41.68
CA ARG A 278 12.46 6.41 42.09
C ARG A 278 13.43 7.57 42.36
N PRO A 279 13.17 8.78 41.84
CA PRO A 279 14.00 9.91 42.18
C PRO A 279 14.11 9.93 43.71
N ARG A 280 15.34 9.96 44.22
CA ARG A 280 15.57 10.04 45.66
C ARG A 280 14.72 11.21 46.18
N PRO A 281 14.02 11.06 47.31
CA PRO A 281 13.36 12.20 47.92
C PRO A 281 14.42 13.30 48.14
N PRO A 282 14.04 14.58 48.00
CA PRO A 282 14.97 15.68 48.21
C PRO A 282 15.60 15.55 49.60
N PRO A 283 16.88 15.95 49.76
CA PRO A 283 17.50 15.94 51.06
C PRO A 283 16.67 16.81 52.03
N PRO A 284 16.62 16.46 53.32
CA PRO A 284 15.96 17.30 54.31
C PRO A 284 16.59 18.70 54.26
N PRO A 285 15.81 19.77 54.53
CA PRO A 285 16.34 21.12 54.53
C PRO A 285 17.55 21.18 55.45
N THR A 286 18.65 21.72 54.94
CA THR A 286 19.82 22.06 55.76
C THR A 286 19.32 22.89 56.92
N ARG A 287 19.46 22.37 58.14
CA ARG A 287 19.31 23.18 59.34
C ARG A 287 20.26 24.37 59.17
N HIS A 288 19.72 25.58 59.09
CA HIS A 288 20.53 26.77 59.26
C HIS A 288 21.32 26.61 60.57
N PRO A 289 22.60 27.00 60.60
CA PRO A 289 23.28 27.13 61.88
C PRO A 289 22.43 28.06 62.77
N PRO A 290 22.33 27.79 64.08
CA PRO A 290 21.61 28.70 64.97
C PRO A 290 22.18 30.12 64.81
N PRO A 291 21.35 31.17 64.93
CA PRO A 291 21.86 32.53 64.89
C PRO A 291 22.98 32.69 65.93
N PRO A 292 24.03 33.48 65.65
CA PRO A 292 25.05 33.78 66.65
C PRO A 292 24.36 34.27 67.92
N ARG A 293 24.75 33.70 69.06
CA ARG A 293 24.29 34.14 70.38
C ARG A 293 24.44 35.68 70.46
N PRO A 294 23.48 36.39 71.07
CA PRO A 294 23.65 37.80 71.36
C PRO A 294 24.97 38.01 72.10
N LEU A 295 25.76 38.99 71.63
CA LEU A 295 26.95 39.44 72.34
C LEU A 295 26.59 39.72 73.80
N PRO A 296 27.38 39.23 74.78
CA PRO A 296 27.16 39.59 76.16
C PRO A 296 27.29 41.11 76.31
N PRO A 297 26.48 41.74 77.18
CA PRO A 297 26.59 43.17 77.43
C PRO A 297 28.01 43.52 77.91
N PRO A 298 28.50 44.73 77.59
CA PRO A 298 29.86 45.13 77.91
C PRO A 298 30.12 44.99 79.42
N ALA A 299 31.26 44.40 79.76
CA ALA A 299 31.68 44.22 81.14
C ALA A 299 31.79 45.58 81.84
N HIS A 300 30.93 45.82 82.83
CA HIS A 300 31.19 46.85 83.82
C HIS A 300 32.45 46.45 84.62
N ARG A 301 33.54 47.19 84.41
CA ARG A 301 34.60 47.31 85.42
C ARG A 301 33.94 47.78 86.72
N ARG A 302 34.14 47.03 87.81
CA ARG A 302 33.96 47.52 89.18
C ARG A 302 34.81 48.78 89.39
N PRO A 303 34.38 49.69 90.27
CA PRO A 303 34.97 51.02 90.43
C PRO A 303 36.42 50.93 90.92
N HIS A 304 37.32 51.71 90.33
CA HIS A 304 38.50 52.14 91.07
C HIS A 304 38.02 53.09 92.18
N ARG A 305 38.38 52.71 93.41
CA ARG A 305 38.65 53.53 94.61
C ARG A 305 38.45 55.04 94.40
N ILE A 306 37.56 55.63 95.22
CA ILE A 306 37.45 57.07 95.44
C ILE A 306 38.85 57.71 95.49
N PRO A 307 39.18 58.67 94.61
CA PRO A 307 40.29 59.58 94.81
C PRO A 307 39.85 60.73 95.73
N HIS A 308 40.69 61.07 96.72
CA HIS A 308 40.62 62.37 97.39
C HIS A 308 41.05 63.50 96.41
N PRO A 309 40.51 64.73 96.56
CA PRO A 309 40.51 65.81 95.55
C PRO A 309 41.86 66.58 95.55
N PRO A 310 42.22 67.42 94.54
CA PRO A 310 41.47 68.65 94.19
C PRO A 310 41.49 69.22 92.74
N SER A 311 40.38 69.90 92.39
CA SER A 311 40.21 71.25 91.77
C SER A 311 40.76 71.57 90.32
N PRO A 312 40.38 72.71 89.67
CA PRO A 312 39.32 72.81 88.63
C PRO A 312 39.82 73.51 87.31
N PRO A 313 39.00 74.33 86.62
CA PRO A 313 38.27 74.12 85.35
C PRO A 313 39.06 74.60 84.09
N SER A 314 38.62 74.46 82.82
CA SER A 314 37.62 75.34 82.17
C SER A 314 37.58 75.17 80.62
N THR A 315 36.37 75.18 80.05
CA THR A 315 35.88 75.86 78.81
C THR A 315 36.37 75.54 77.38
N THR A 316 35.35 75.47 76.49
CA THR A 316 35.21 76.00 75.11
C THR A 316 35.39 75.08 73.88
N ALA A 317 34.32 75.07 73.05
CA ALA A 317 34.22 74.67 71.63
C ALA A 317 34.88 75.76 70.71
N PRO A 318 34.70 75.89 69.36
CA PRO A 318 33.85 75.15 68.38
C PRO A 318 34.44 75.02 66.92
N ASN A 319 33.60 74.61 65.95
CA ASN A 319 33.51 75.05 64.52
C ASN A 319 34.64 74.69 63.52
N ALA A 320 34.51 74.61 62.19
CA ALA A 320 33.51 74.89 61.14
C ALA A 320 33.95 74.11 59.85
N SER A 321 33.07 73.51 59.04
CA SER A 321 32.54 73.95 57.71
C SER A 321 33.56 74.03 56.52
N PRO A 322 33.15 74.20 55.24
CA PRO A 322 33.22 73.17 54.18
C PRO A 322 33.91 73.67 52.88
N LYS A 323 34.04 72.85 51.81
CA LYS A 323 34.11 73.27 50.38
C LYS A 323 34.45 72.06 49.47
N THR A 324 33.54 71.58 48.63
CA THR A 324 33.21 71.93 47.23
C THR A 324 33.77 70.92 46.21
N PRO A 325 33.10 70.76 45.04
CA PRO A 325 33.17 69.57 44.21
C PRO A 325 33.82 69.82 42.84
N SER A 326 34.15 68.75 42.11
CA SER A 326 34.25 68.78 40.64
C SER A 326 34.34 67.36 40.08
N THR A 327 33.29 66.99 39.33
CA THR A 327 33.21 65.91 38.31
C THR A 327 33.94 66.37 37.01
N PRO A 328 34.06 65.58 35.91
CA PRO A 328 33.28 64.42 35.45
C PRO A 328 33.90 63.05 35.72
#